data_AF-A0A0R3TKJ3-F1
#
_entry.id   AF-A0A0R3TKJ3-F1
#
_cell.length_a   1.000
_cell.length_b   1.000
_cell.length_c   1.000
_cell.angle_alpha   90.00
_cell.angle_beta   90.00
_cell.angle_gamma   90.00
#
_symmetry.space_group_name_H-M   'P 1'
#
loop_
_entity.id
_entity.type
_entity.pdbx_description
1 polymer ?
#
loop_
_entity_poly.entity_id
_entity_poly.type
_entity_poly.pdbx_seq_one_letter_code
_entity_poly.pdbx_strand_id
1 'polypeptide(L)'
;MNDNEEFFDECLREHNRYRKLHGVEPLRHSIALDKTAQEWAETLLQKETVTNSPLSNKGEIGESISKRISTSNNADISAIALISQWYNDIHSYDFDSGAGPAGNFTQMVWAATREVGFGKARGNGQYVVVAHYRPPGNVRGRYKNNVFRAITSKDDEVANTNSNNVIKRTVTKEKRLDAQGKERTVVREVIDTTDASGNIHRRVMESFDDDNTATQQNGIPLTSKQVIPPVSQRKYYHNISSVFW
;
A
#
# COMPACT_ATOMS: atom_id res chain seq x y z
N MET A 1 -6.63 -20.40 6.11
CA MET A 1 -6.37 -18.95 6.22
C MET A 1 -7.65 -18.30 6.68
N ASN A 2 -7.54 -17.25 7.49
CA ASN A 2 -8.70 -16.49 7.98
C ASN A 2 -9.23 -15.62 6.82
N ASP A 3 -10.54 -15.57 6.58
CA ASP A 3 -11.13 -14.83 5.44
C ASP A 3 -10.69 -13.34 5.41
N ASN A 4 -10.44 -12.75 6.59
CA ASN A 4 -9.94 -11.38 6.69
C ASN A 4 -8.47 -11.25 6.25
N GLU A 5 -7.65 -12.27 6.43
CA GLU A 5 -6.23 -12.27 6.06
C GLU A 5 -6.09 -12.20 4.53
N GLU A 6 -6.85 -13.02 3.79
CA GLU A 6 -6.87 -12.97 2.32
C GLU A 6 -7.39 -11.61 1.81
N PHE A 7 -8.42 -11.06 2.46
CA PHE A 7 -8.94 -9.73 2.13
C PHE A 7 -7.89 -8.62 2.36
N PHE A 8 -7.10 -8.70 3.44
CA PHE A 8 -6.05 -7.71 3.73
C PHE A 8 -4.85 -7.83 2.78
N ASP A 9 -4.46 -9.05 2.42
CA ASP A 9 -3.43 -9.30 1.41
C ASP A 9 -3.83 -8.74 0.04
N GLU A 10 -5.09 -8.92 -0.36
CA GLU A 10 -5.61 -8.33 -1.61
C GLU A 10 -5.70 -6.81 -1.53
N CYS A 11 -6.12 -6.25 -0.39
CA CYS A 11 -6.08 -4.79 -0.16
C CYS A 11 -4.66 -4.25 -0.37
N LEU A 12 -3.65 -4.86 0.26
CA LEU A 12 -2.26 -4.44 0.13
C LEU A 12 -1.78 -4.54 -1.32
N ARG A 13 -2.07 -5.65 -2.00
CA ARG A 13 -1.69 -5.87 -3.40
C ARG A 13 -2.25 -4.77 -4.30
N GLU A 14 -3.53 -4.43 -4.16
CA GLU A 14 -4.15 -3.39 -4.97
C GLU A 14 -3.64 -1.99 -4.63
N HIS A 15 -3.36 -1.69 -3.34
CA HIS A 15 -2.68 -0.45 -2.96
C HIS A 15 -1.35 -0.32 -3.69
N ASN A 16 -0.54 -1.37 -3.67
CA ASN A 16 0.79 -1.37 -4.27
C ASN A 16 0.72 -1.32 -5.81
N ARG A 17 -0.31 -1.90 -6.42
CA ARG A 17 -0.57 -1.73 -7.86
C ARG A 17 -0.82 -0.28 -8.22
N TYR A 18 -1.68 0.42 -7.48
CA TYR A 18 -1.95 1.85 -7.72
C TYR A 18 -0.73 2.71 -7.40
N ARG A 19 -0.05 2.49 -6.27
CA ARG A 19 1.18 3.22 -5.91
C ARG A 19 2.27 3.14 -6.98
N LYS A 20 2.41 1.98 -7.64
CA LYS A 20 3.30 1.82 -8.78
C LYS A 20 2.95 2.76 -9.94
N LEU A 21 1.66 2.98 -10.22
CA LEU A 21 1.23 3.94 -11.25
C LEU A 21 1.69 5.37 -10.93
N HIS A 22 1.85 5.70 -9.66
CA HIS A 22 2.31 7.01 -9.20
C HIS A 22 3.83 7.10 -8.97
N GLY A 23 4.57 6.00 -9.24
CA GLY A 23 6.02 5.95 -9.07
C GLY A 23 6.46 6.11 -7.61
N VAL A 24 5.66 5.63 -6.65
CA VAL A 24 6.00 5.66 -5.21
C VAL A 24 6.23 4.26 -4.66
N GLU A 25 7.08 4.15 -3.63
CA GLU A 25 7.45 2.89 -3.00
C GLU A 25 6.23 2.07 -2.53
N PRO A 26 6.24 0.74 -2.64
CA PRO A 26 5.17 -0.10 -2.12
C PRO A 26 5.08 0.01 -0.59
N LEU A 27 3.86 -0.13 -0.07
CA LEU A 27 3.60 -0.26 1.36
C LEU A 27 3.92 -1.68 1.83
N ARG A 28 4.26 -1.77 3.11
CA ARG A 28 4.35 -3.02 3.87
C ARG A 28 3.11 -3.18 4.74
N HIS A 29 2.66 -4.43 4.90
CA HIS A 29 1.60 -4.74 5.86
C HIS A 29 2.08 -4.56 7.30
N SER A 30 1.21 -4.11 8.19
CA SER A 30 1.49 -3.94 9.61
C SER A 30 0.35 -4.49 10.46
N ILE A 31 0.59 -5.64 11.09
CA ILE A 31 -0.35 -6.29 12.02
C ILE A 31 -0.74 -5.37 13.19
N ALA A 32 0.17 -4.50 13.64
CA ALA A 32 -0.12 -3.52 14.66
C ALA A 32 -1.16 -2.48 14.20
N LEU A 33 -1.09 -2.07 12.93
CA LEU A 33 -2.08 -1.17 12.34
C LEU A 33 -3.41 -1.90 12.09
N ASP A 34 -3.40 -3.18 11.68
CA ASP A 34 -4.63 -3.98 11.54
C ASP A 34 -5.46 -3.97 12.81
N LYS A 35 -4.81 -4.22 13.96
CA LYS A 35 -5.50 -4.24 15.25
C LYS A 35 -6.27 -2.93 15.50
N THR A 36 -5.59 -1.80 15.34
CA THR A 36 -6.21 -0.49 15.56
C THR A 36 -7.28 -0.15 14.50
N ALA A 37 -7.09 -0.59 13.26
CA ALA A 37 -8.05 -0.37 12.19
C ALA A 37 -9.31 -1.24 12.40
N GLN A 38 -9.15 -2.47 12.87
CA GLN A 38 -10.23 -3.40 13.18
C GLN A 38 -11.08 -2.88 14.35
N GLU A 39 -10.45 -2.45 15.44
CA GLU A 39 -11.12 -1.81 16.57
C GLU A 39 -11.95 -0.59 16.12
N TRP A 40 -11.41 0.21 15.20
CA TRP A 40 -12.14 1.35 14.66
C TRP A 40 -13.28 0.97 13.72
N ALA A 41 -13.09 -0.04 12.86
CA ALA A 41 -14.15 -0.54 11.97
C ALA A 41 -15.36 -1.05 12.77
N GLU A 42 -15.12 -1.79 13.86
CA GLU A 42 -16.15 -2.27 14.78
C GLU A 42 -16.85 -1.12 15.51
N THR A 43 -16.10 -0.11 15.94
CA THR A 43 -16.67 1.10 16.54
C THR A 43 -17.58 1.85 15.57
N LEU A 44 -17.17 1.96 14.30
CA LEU A 44 -17.94 2.64 13.26
C LEU A 44 -19.20 1.88 12.83
N LEU A 45 -19.29 0.56 13.02
CA LEU A 45 -20.56 -0.16 12.81
C LEU A 45 -21.66 0.34 13.74
N GLN A 46 -21.30 0.74 14.96
CA GLN A 46 -22.24 1.20 15.98
C GLN A 46 -22.61 2.69 15.84
N LYS A 47 -21.88 3.44 15.00
CA LYS A 47 -22.09 4.88 14.78
C LYS A 47 -22.93 5.12 13.55
N GLU A 48 -23.83 6.09 13.58
CA GLU A 48 -24.60 6.48 12.39
C GLU A 48 -23.72 7.19 11.34
N THR A 49 -22.76 8.00 11.81
CA THR A 49 -21.90 8.81 10.96
C THR A 49 -20.48 8.26 10.86
N VAL A 50 -19.87 8.44 9.69
CA VAL A 50 -18.45 8.17 9.49
C VAL A 50 -17.65 9.30 10.10
N THR A 51 -16.73 8.96 11.00
CA THR A 51 -15.81 9.91 11.65
C THR A 51 -14.41 9.30 11.72
N ASN A 52 -13.39 10.14 11.77
CA ASN A 52 -12.02 9.68 11.89
C ASN A 52 -11.71 9.11 13.29
N SER A 53 -10.81 8.13 13.37
CA SER A 53 -10.38 7.55 14.65
C SER A 53 -9.69 8.57 15.56
N PRO A 54 -9.68 8.36 16.89
CA PRO A 54 -8.91 9.19 17.81
C PRO A 54 -7.42 9.30 17.45
N LEU A 55 -6.83 8.23 16.91
CA LEU A 55 -5.42 8.22 16.48
C LEU A 55 -5.21 9.12 15.24
N SER A 56 -6.11 9.03 14.26
CA SER A 56 -6.12 9.88 13.07
C SER A 56 -6.32 11.36 13.42
N ASN A 57 -7.27 11.67 14.31
CA ASN A 57 -7.55 13.04 14.77
C ASN A 57 -6.36 13.70 15.50
N LYS A 58 -5.50 12.90 16.14
CA LYS A 58 -4.26 13.38 16.76
C LYS A 58 -3.09 13.50 15.78
N GLY A 59 -3.27 13.07 14.53
CA GLY A 59 -2.23 13.04 13.51
C GLY A 59 -1.17 11.96 13.74
N GLU A 60 -1.47 10.93 14.56
CA GLU A 60 -0.52 9.85 14.87
C GLU A 60 -0.45 8.80 13.74
N ILE A 61 -1.54 8.66 12.98
CA ILE A 61 -1.68 7.76 11.83
C ILE A 61 -2.44 8.46 10.70
N GLY A 62 -2.26 7.96 9.48
CA GLY A 62 -3.16 8.26 8.37
C GLY A 62 -4.36 7.32 8.38
N GLU A 63 -5.45 7.70 7.70
CA GLU A 63 -6.68 6.92 7.70
C GLU A 63 -7.45 7.02 6.38
N SER A 64 -8.06 5.91 5.96
CA SER A 64 -9.07 5.86 4.91
C SER A 64 -10.23 4.98 5.37
N ILE A 65 -11.46 5.41 5.11
CA ILE A 65 -12.67 4.73 5.61
C ILE A 65 -13.65 4.54 4.47
N SER A 66 -14.27 3.37 4.41
CA SER A 66 -15.48 3.11 3.63
C SER A 66 -16.53 2.51 4.54
N LYS A 67 -17.73 3.09 4.55
CA LYS A 67 -18.90 2.55 5.24
C LYS A 67 -20.06 2.51 4.26
N ARG A 68 -20.79 1.40 4.23
CA ARG A 68 -22.00 1.27 3.43
C ARG A 68 -23.09 0.58 4.22
N ILE A 69 -24.32 1.02 3.97
CA ILE A 69 -25.55 0.41 4.47
C ILE A 69 -26.29 -0.16 3.26
N SER A 70 -26.79 -1.38 3.40
CA SER A 70 -27.61 -2.07 2.41
C SER A 70 -28.93 -2.49 3.04
N THR A 71 -29.96 -2.62 2.21
CA THR A 71 -31.23 -3.28 2.60
C THR A 71 -31.08 -4.80 2.67
N SER A 72 -30.00 -5.37 2.13
CA SER A 72 -29.66 -6.78 2.29
C SER A 72 -28.90 -7.01 3.60
N ASN A 73 -29.23 -8.08 4.31
CA ASN A 73 -28.54 -8.49 5.53
C ASN A 73 -27.07 -8.93 5.30
N ASN A 74 -26.69 -9.19 4.04
CA ASN A 74 -25.36 -9.69 3.65
C ASN A 74 -24.54 -8.64 2.91
N ALA A 75 -24.57 -7.39 3.38
CA ALA A 75 -23.74 -6.33 2.81
C ALA A 75 -22.25 -6.68 2.97
N ASP A 76 -21.53 -6.71 1.85
CA ASP A 76 -20.09 -6.88 1.84
C ASP A 76 -19.45 -6.17 0.64
N ILE A 77 -18.11 -6.09 0.63
CA ILE A 77 -17.29 -5.53 -0.44
C ILE A 77 -16.04 -6.39 -0.63
N SER A 78 -15.64 -6.58 -1.90
CA SER A 78 -14.34 -7.17 -2.24
C SER A 78 -13.20 -6.16 -2.09
N ALA A 79 -11.99 -6.61 -1.84
CA ALA A 79 -10.85 -5.70 -1.64
C ALA A 79 -10.58 -4.90 -2.92
N ILE A 80 -10.62 -5.52 -4.10
CA ILE A 80 -10.46 -4.83 -5.39
C ILE A 80 -11.48 -3.69 -5.55
N ALA A 81 -12.77 -3.94 -5.26
CA ALA A 81 -13.81 -2.91 -5.40
C ALA A 81 -13.60 -1.76 -4.41
N LEU A 82 -13.22 -2.07 -3.17
CA LEU A 82 -12.92 -1.07 -2.15
C LEU A 82 -11.74 -0.18 -2.56
N ILE A 83 -10.61 -0.78 -2.92
CA ILE A 83 -9.39 -0.03 -3.24
C ILE A 83 -9.60 0.79 -4.52
N SER A 84 -10.33 0.25 -5.50
CA SER A 84 -10.72 1.00 -6.70
C SER A 84 -11.62 2.19 -6.35
N GLN A 85 -12.57 2.02 -5.43
CA GLN A 85 -13.43 3.11 -4.96
C GLN A 85 -12.61 4.24 -4.33
N TRP A 86 -11.68 3.92 -3.42
CA TRP A 86 -10.81 4.93 -2.82
C TRP A 86 -9.86 5.58 -3.83
N TYR A 87 -9.36 4.83 -4.81
CA TYR A 87 -8.50 5.38 -5.86
C TYR A 87 -9.26 6.33 -6.79
N ASN A 88 -10.53 6.05 -7.10
CA ASN A 88 -11.36 6.88 -8.00
C ASN A 88 -11.55 8.33 -7.51
N ASP A 89 -11.31 8.60 -6.23
CA ASP A 89 -11.20 9.95 -5.69
C ASP A 89 -10.17 10.82 -6.43
N ILE A 90 -9.21 10.22 -7.16
CA ILE A 90 -8.27 10.90 -8.06
C ILE A 90 -8.96 11.86 -9.04
N HIS A 91 -10.17 11.53 -9.50
CA HIS A 91 -10.93 12.37 -10.43
C HIS A 91 -11.41 13.68 -9.79
N SER A 92 -11.42 13.75 -8.46
CA SER A 92 -11.77 14.94 -7.70
C SER A 92 -10.54 15.68 -7.15
N TYR A 93 -9.32 15.22 -7.47
CA TYR A 93 -8.08 15.81 -7.00
C TYR A 93 -7.44 16.72 -8.06
N ASP A 94 -7.20 17.98 -7.69
CA ASP A 94 -6.42 18.91 -8.48
C ASP A 94 -4.94 18.82 -8.07
N PHE A 95 -4.11 18.27 -8.96
CA PHE A 95 -2.68 18.09 -8.74
C PHE A 95 -1.88 19.41 -8.71
N ASP A 96 -2.39 20.49 -9.32
CA ASP A 96 -1.67 21.75 -9.41
C ASP A 96 -1.85 22.58 -8.12
N SER A 97 -3.08 22.61 -7.61
CA SER A 97 -3.40 23.23 -6.32
C SER A 97 -3.15 22.32 -5.11
N GLY A 98 -3.17 21.00 -5.29
CA GLY A 98 -3.07 20.02 -4.22
C GLY A 98 -4.33 19.94 -3.36
N ALA A 99 -5.50 20.15 -3.96
CA ALA A 99 -6.79 20.25 -3.27
C ALA A 99 -7.86 19.35 -3.90
N GLY A 100 -8.99 19.20 -3.20
CA GLY A 100 -10.14 18.42 -3.66
C GLY A 100 -10.60 17.37 -2.64
N PRO A 101 -11.85 16.86 -2.74
CA PRO A 101 -12.38 15.85 -1.83
C PRO A 101 -11.81 14.46 -2.18
N ALA A 102 -10.50 14.29 -2.01
CA ALA A 102 -9.78 13.11 -2.46
C ALA A 102 -8.92 12.44 -1.38
N GLY A 103 -9.35 12.55 -0.11
CA GLY A 103 -8.55 12.15 1.04
C GLY A 103 -8.13 10.69 1.06
N ASN A 104 -8.97 9.75 0.58
CA ASN A 104 -8.59 8.34 0.53
C ASN A 104 -7.52 8.12 -0.56
N PHE A 105 -7.76 8.63 -1.78
CA PHE A 105 -6.78 8.58 -2.87
C PHE A 105 -5.43 9.16 -2.44
N THR A 106 -5.40 10.38 -1.92
CA THR A 106 -4.14 11.06 -1.57
C THR A 106 -3.39 10.32 -0.47
N GLN A 107 -4.09 9.68 0.47
CA GLN A 107 -3.47 8.84 1.49
C GLN A 107 -2.89 7.55 0.91
N MET A 108 -3.61 6.87 0.01
CA MET A 108 -3.14 5.65 -0.63
C MET A 108 -1.83 5.86 -1.38
N VAL A 109 -1.71 6.95 -2.14
CA VAL A 109 -0.54 7.23 -2.98
C VAL A 109 0.51 8.12 -2.31
N TRP A 110 0.34 8.42 -1.02
CA TRP A 110 1.23 9.31 -0.30
C TRP A 110 2.68 8.77 -0.28
N ALA A 111 3.60 9.51 -0.90
CA ALA A 111 4.95 9.04 -1.17
C ALA A 111 5.77 8.73 0.09
N ALA A 112 5.53 9.42 1.21
CA ALA A 112 6.24 9.20 2.48
C ALA A 112 5.67 8.06 3.34
N THR A 113 4.45 7.58 3.05
CA THR A 113 3.84 6.46 3.80
C THR A 113 4.58 5.16 3.51
N ARG A 114 4.76 4.31 4.52
CA ARG A 114 5.55 3.07 4.42
C ARG A 114 4.78 1.81 4.83
N GLU A 115 3.85 1.94 5.75
CA GLU A 115 3.10 0.83 6.31
C GLU A 115 1.59 1.10 6.24
N VAL A 116 0.82 0.03 6.07
CA VAL A 116 -0.64 0.03 6.14
C VAL A 116 -1.14 -1.19 6.91
N GLY A 117 -2.21 -1.01 7.67
CA GLY A 117 -3.01 -2.10 8.21
C GLY A 117 -4.49 -1.83 8.01
N PHE A 118 -5.29 -2.89 8.05
CA PHE A 118 -6.68 -2.91 7.66
C PHE A 118 -7.58 -3.49 8.74
N GLY A 119 -8.81 -3.00 8.79
CA GLY A 119 -9.88 -3.51 9.63
C GLY A 119 -11.15 -3.61 8.83
N LYS A 120 -11.88 -4.72 8.99
CA LYS A 120 -13.16 -4.96 8.31
C LYS A 120 -14.16 -5.48 9.31
N ALA A 121 -15.30 -4.80 9.40
CA ALA A 121 -16.40 -5.19 10.27
C ALA A 121 -17.71 -5.18 9.46
N ARG A 122 -18.58 -6.16 9.72
CA ARG A 122 -19.90 -6.28 9.09
C ARG A 122 -20.97 -6.65 10.11
N GLY A 123 -22.19 -6.17 9.90
CA GLY A 123 -23.33 -6.49 10.76
C GLY A 123 -24.57 -5.70 10.36
N ASN A 124 -25.76 -6.29 10.53
CA ASN A 124 -27.06 -5.63 10.32
C ASN A 124 -27.20 -4.95 8.94
N GLY A 125 -26.75 -5.62 7.88
CA GLY A 125 -26.77 -5.07 6.51
C GLY A 125 -25.78 -3.91 6.30
N GLN A 126 -24.80 -3.76 7.17
CA GLN A 126 -23.72 -2.77 7.04
C GLN A 126 -22.37 -3.46 6.91
N TYR A 127 -21.46 -2.79 6.21
CA TYR A 127 -20.03 -3.05 6.33
C TYR A 127 -19.28 -1.76 6.56
N VAL A 128 -18.15 -1.88 7.24
CA VAL A 128 -17.14 -0.84 7.41
C VAL A 128 -15.78 -1.44 7.11
N VAL A 129 -14.98 -0.74 6.31
CA VAL A 129 -13.56 -1.02 6.12
C VAL A 129 -12.75 0.22 6.45
N VAL A 130 -11.70 0.04 7.24
CA VAL A 130 -10.76 1.07 7.68
C VAL A 130 -9.36 0.65 7.25
N ALA A 131 -8.57 1.59 6.73
CA ALA A 131 -7.14 1.44 6.56
C ALA A 131 -6.42 2.48 7.42
N HIS A 132 -5.44 2.05 8.20
CA HIS A 132 -4.54 2.91 8.97
C HIS A 132 -3.15 2.91 8.35
N TYR A 133 -2.51 4.08 8.31
CA TYR A 133 -1.24 4.28 7.59
C TYR A 133 -0.17 4.88 8.50
N ARG A 134 1.09 4.48 8.27
CA ARG A 134 2.25 5.06 8.97
C ARG A 134 3.43 5.27 8.03
N PRO A 135 4.12 6.43 8.08
CA PRO A 135 3.69 7.71 8.66
C PRO A 135 2.35 8.21 8.08
N PRO A 136 1.65 9.14 8.75
CA PRO A 136 0.40 9.71 8.25
C PRO A 136 0.60 10.46 6.92
N GLY A 137 -0.37 10.30 6.01
CA GLY A 137 -0.51 11.12 4.81
C GLY A 137 -1.37 12.35 5.05
N ASN A 138 -1.78 13.00 3.96
CA ASN A 138 -2.71 14.15 3.97
C ASN A 138 -2.26 15.31 4.88
N VAL A 139 -0.95 15.46 5.08
CA VAL A 139 -0.40 16.55 5.89
C VAL A 139 -0.49 17.85 5.08
N ARG A 140 -1.19 18.84 5.65
CA ARG A 140 -1.36 20.16 5.05
C ARG A 140 -0.01 20.74 4.62
N GLY A 141 0.05 21.24 3.38
CA GLY A 141 1.27 21.84 2.81
C GLY A 141 2.31 20.85 2.30
N ARG A 142 2.04 19.52 2.31
CA ARG A 142 3.00 18.50 1.87
C ARG A 142 2.55 17.71 0.63
N TYR A 143 1.40 18.05 0.05
CA TYR A 143 0.79 17.33 -1.08
C TYR A 143 1.67 17.27 -2.32
N LYS A 144 2.27 18.40 -2.76
CA LYS A 144 3.11 18.45 -3.97
C LYS A 144 4.31 17.49 -3.94
N ASN A 145 4.82 17.20 -2.74
CA ASN A 145 5.96 16.30 -2.54
C ASN A 145 5.54 14.84 -2.31
N ASN A 146 4.24 14.55 -2.25
CA ASN A 146 3.73 13.23 -1.87
C ASN A 146 2.68 12.64 -2.79
N VAL A 147 1.98 13.45 -3.59
CA VAL A 147 0.91 13.02 -4.49
C VAL A 147 1.28 13.37 -5.91
N PHE A 148 1.92 12.43 -6.60
CA PHE A 148 2.37 12.60 -7.98
C PHE A 148 1.26 12.23 -8.95
N ARG A 149 1.31 12.73 -10.19
CA ARG A 149 0.42 12.26 -11.26
C ARG A 149 0.75 10.81 -11.62
N ALA A 150 -0.25 10.06 -12.09
CA ALA A 150 -0.02 8.72 -12.60
C ALA A 150 0.87 8.78 -13.87
N ILE A 151 1.83 7.87 -13.97
CA ILE A 151 2.69 7.67 -15.13
C ILE A 151 1.80 7.07 -16.22
N THR A 152 1.46 7.87 -17.23
CA THR A 152 0.72 7.35 -18.39
C THR A 152 1.71 6.90 -19.46
N SER A 153 1.34 5.96 -20.33
CA SER A 153 2.20 5.51 -21.44
C SER A 153 2.57 6.62 -22.44
N LYS A 154 1.91 7.79 -22.37
CA LYS A 154 2.36 9.00 -23.08
C LYS A 154 3.59 9.62 -22.44
N ASP A 155 3.79 9.46 -21.14
CA ASP A 155 5.01 9.89 -20.44
C ASP A 155 6.18 8.92 -20.71
N ASP A 156 5.91 7.66 -21.08
CA ASP A 156 6.92 6.70 -21.55
C ASP A 156 7.37 6.98 -23.00
N GLU A 157 6.47 7.42 -23.90
CA GLU A 157 6.88 7.93 -25.22
C GLU A 157 7.53 9.32 -25.14
N VAL A 158 7.15 10.17 -24.18
CA VAL A 158 7.83 11.46 -23.95
C VAL A 158 9.17 11.28 -23.24
N ALA A 159 9.35 10.23 -22.43
CA ALA A 159 10.65 9.85 -21.87
C ALA A 159 11.63 9.33 -22.93
N ASN A 160 11.14 8.87 -24.09
CA ASN A 160 11.97 8.44 -25.21
C ASN A 160 11.96 9.39 -26.42
N THR A 161 11.28 10.54 -26.34
CA THR A 161 11.30 11.55 -27.42
C THR A 161 11.43 13.01 -26.98
N ASN A 162 11.65 13.31 -25.69
CA ASN A 162 12.08 14.65 -25.28
C ASN A 162 13.11 14.59 -24.14
N SER A 163 14.38 14.53 -24.54
CA SER A 163 15.58 14.69 -23.70
C SER A 163 15.71 16.07 -23.00
N ASN A 164 14.62 16.81 -22.77
CA ASN A 164 14.67 18.22 -22.37
C ASN A 164 14.09 18.55 -20.97
N ASN A 165 13.51 17.61 -20.22
CA ASN A 165 12.95 17.91 -18.87
C ASN A 165 13.60 17.17 -17.70
N VAL A 166 14.56 16.27 -17.94
CA VAL A 166 15.43 15.72 -16.89
C VAL A 166 16.71 16.52 -16.87
N ILE A 167 16.87 17.39 -15.87
CA ILE A 167 18.10 18.18 -15.75
C ILE A 167 19.22 17.30 -15.19
N LYS A 168 18.88 16.40 -14.25
CA LYS A 168 19.89 15.55 -13.60
C LYS A 168 19.26 14.28 -13.06
N ARG A 169 19.79 13.13 -13.48
CA ARG A 169 19.57 11.83 -12.84
C ARG A 169 20.86 11.44 -12.13
N THR A 170 20.79 11.07 -10.86
CA THR A 170 21.94 10.60 -10.09
C THR A 170 21.56 9.32 -9.37
N VAL A 171 22.26 8.23 -9.68
CA VAL A 171 22.09 6.94 -9.00
C VAL A 171 23.30 6.71 -8.12
N THR A 172 23.08 6.49 -6.84
CA THR A 172 24.12 6.14 -5.87
C THR A 172 23.80 4.79 -5.27
N LYS A 173 24.79 3.90 -5.18
CA LYS A 173 24.66 2.64 -4.44
C LYS A 173 25.47 2.75 -3.15
N GLU A 174 24.84 2.47 -2.02
CA GLU A 174 25.51 2.46 -0.72
C GLU A 174 25.12 1.22 0.09
N LYS A 175 26.05 0.65 0.83
CA LYS A 175 25.78 -0.46 1.74
C LYS A 175 25.30 0.11 3.07
N ARG A 176 24.12 -0.29 3.53
CA ARG A 176 23.56 0.07 4.85
C ARG A 176 23.19 -1.19 5.62
N LEU A 177 23.40 -1.17 6.94
CA LEU A 177 22.90 -2.22 7.84
C LEU A 177 21.39 -2.03 8.02
N ASP A 178 20.62 -3.11 7.88
CA ASP A 178 19.20 -3.10 8.23
C ASP A 178 18.98 -3.19 9.75
N ALA A 179 17.72 -3.12 10.18
CA ALA A 179 17.34 -3.16 11.60
C ALA A 179 17.70 -4.49 12.30
N GLN A 180 18.12 -5.52 11.54
CA GLN A 180 18.58 -6.81 12.03
C GLN A 180 20.11 -6.96 11.97
N GLY A 181 20.84 -5.90 11.58
CA GLY A 181 22.29 -5.91 11.44
C GLY A 181 22.80 -6.59 10.18
N LYS A 182 21.94 -6.85 9.18
CA LYS A 182 22.33 -7.43 7.89
C LYS A 182 22.67 -6.31 6.90
N GLU A 183 23.81 -6.44 6.21
CA GLU A 183 24.23 -5.49 5.17
C GLU A 183 23.34 -5.61 3.93
N ARG A 184 22.79 -4.50 3.46
CA ARG A 184 22.00 -4.39 2.23
C ARG A 184 22.51 -3.27 1.34
N THR A 185 22.45 -3.48 0.03
CA THR A 185 22.73 -2.43 -0.95
C THR A 185 21.47 -1.58 -1.11
N VAL A 186 21.57 -0.30 -0.77
CA VAL A 186 20.56 0.73 -1.02
C VAL A 186 20.92 1.45 -2.31
N VAL A 187 20.03 1.39 -3.28
CA VAL A 187 20.11 2.15 -4.53
C VAL A 187 19.29 3.41 -4.35
N ARG A 188 19.96 4.56 -4.28
CA ARG A 188 19.35 5.88 -4.20
C ARG A 188 19.34 6.53 -5.57
N GLU A 189 18.15 6.74 -6.11
CA GLU A 189 17.94 7.45 -7.36
C GLU A 189 17.37 8.85 -7.09
N VAL A 190 18.10 9.88 -7.52
CA VAL A 190 17.67 11.28 -7.48
C VAL A 190 17.35 11.72 -8.90
N ILE A 191 16.12 12.15 -9.13
CA ILE A 191 15.65 12.69 -10.41
C ILE A 191 15.23 14.14 -10.16
N ASP A 192 15.96 15.07 -10.77
CA ASP A 192 15.56 16.47 -10.84
C ASP A 192 14.87 16.73 -12.20
N THR A 193 13.57 17.05 -12.15
CA THR A 193 12.78 17.46 -13.32
C THR A 193 12.47 18.95 -13.27
N THR A 194 12.05 19.54 -14.38
CA THR A 194 11.61 20.93 -14.43
C THR A 194 10.22 21.03 -15.04
N ASP A 195 9.37 21.85 -14.43
CA ASP A 195 8.04 22.12 -14.97
C ASP A 195 8.06 23.21 -16.05
N ALA A 196 6.92 23.41 -16.73
CA ALA A 196 6.77 24.42 -17.77
C ALA A 196 6.97 25.87 -17.28
N SER A 197 7.01 26.08 -15.96
CA SER A 197 7.26 27.38 -15.32
C SER A 197 8.72 27.54 -14.86
N GLY A 198 9.58 26.54 -15.10
CA GLY A 198 10.99 26.58 -14.72
C GLY A 198 11.28 26.14 -13.29
N ASN A 199 10.28 25.63 -12.54
CA ASN A 199 10.54 25.13 -11.19
C ASN A 199 11.14 23.73 -11.23
N ILE A 200 12.15 23.50 -10.39
CA ILE A 200 12.82 22.20 -10.27
C ILE A 200 12.08 21.34 -9.25
N HIS A 201 11.66 20.14 -9.68
CA HIS A 201 11.05 19.12 -8.85
C HIS A 201 12.04 17.98 -8.63
N ARG A 202 12.38 17.72 -7.36
CA ARG A 202 13.29 16.64 -7.00
C ARG A 202 12.52 15.42 -6.51
N ARG A 203 12.67 14.30 -7.18
CA ARG A 203 12.23 12.97 -6.74
C ARG A 203 13.43 12.20 -6.20
N VAL A 204 13.30 11.60 -5.02
CA VAL A 204 14.30 10.70 -4.46
C VAL A 204 13.63 9.34 -4.22
N MET A 205 14.18 8.30 -4.83
CA MET A 205 13.75 6.91 -4.66
C MET A 205 14.89 6.15 -4.00
N GLU A 206 14.58 5.33 -3.00
CA GLU A 206 15.56 4.44 -2.37
C GLU A 206 14.99 3.02 -2.47
N SER A 207 15.66 2.16 -3.23
CA SER A 207 15.31 0.74 -3.34
C SER A 207 16.42 -0.13 -2.73
N PHE A 208 16.04 -1.32 -2.25
CA PHE A 208 17.00 -2.32 -1.79
C PHE A 208 17.28 -3.29 -2.93
N ASP A 209 18.54 -3.46 -3.29
CA ASP A 209 19.00 -4.50 -4.22
C ASP A 209 19.01 -5.82 -3.42
N ASP A 210 17.85 -6.46 -3.28
CA ASP A 210 17.78 -7.84 -2.83
C ASP A 210 18.14 -8.73 -4.03
N ASP A 211 19.42 -9.06 -4.19
CA ASP A 211 19.94 -10.01 -5.17
C ASP A 211 19.27 -11.39 -4.99
N ASN A 212 18.11 -11.63 -5.65
CA ASN A 212 17.82 -12.85 -6.40
C ASN A 212 16.52 -12.76 -7.24
N THR A 213 16.53 -12.02 -8.34
CA THR A 213 15.66 -12.35 -9.48
C THR A 213 16.48 -12.44 -10.74
N ALA A 214 17.15 -13.59 -10.92
CA ALA A 214 17.71 -13.97 -12.20
C ALA A 214 16.58 -14.04 -13.24
N THR A 215 16.72 -13.21 -14.26
CA THR A 215 15.96 -13.20 -15.49
C THR A 215 16.21 -14.50 -16.24
N GLN A 216 15.15 -15.25 -16.59
CA GLN A 216 15.21 -16.22 -17.69
C GLN A 216 13.97 -16.06 -18.57
N GLN A 217 14.13 -15.32 -19.66
CA GLN A 217 13.35 -15.55 -20.87
C GLN A 217 13.79 -16.90 -21.47
N ASN A 218 12.86 -17.80 -21.71
CA ASN A 218 12.81 -18.69 -22.89
C ASN A 218 11.47 -19.45 -22.91
N GLY A 219 10.81 -19.43 -24.08
CA GLY A 219 9.51 -20.07 -24.29
C GLY A 219 9.59 -21.57 -24.58
N ILE A 220 8.68 -22.34 -23.93
CA ILE A 220 7.73 -23.38 -24.45
C ILE A 220 8.32 -24.62 -25.20
N PRO A 221 7.82 -25.90 -25.03
CA PRO A 221 7.09 -26.55 -23.90
C PRO A 221 7.40 -28.07 -23.64
N LEU A 222 6.72 -28.62 -22.59
CA LEU A 222 6.25 -30.01 -22.35
C LEU A 222 7.26 -31.16 -22.10
N THR A 223 7.17 -31.82 -20.93
CA THR A 223 6.60 -33.19 -20.78
C THR A 223 6.56 -33.70 -19.33
N SER A 224 5.39 -34.25 -18.97
CA SER A 224 5.06 -35.30 -17.98
C SER A 224 6.18 -36.04 -17.24
N LYS A 225 6.06 -36.14 -15.90
CA LYS A 225 5.75 -37.42 -15.19
C LYS A 225 5.49 -37.23 -13.69
N GLN A 226 4.37 -37.77 -13.22
CA GLN A 226 4.05 -38.04 -11.81
C GLN A 226 5.00 -39.08 -11.21
N VAL A 227 5.34 -38.95 -9.92
CA VAL A 227 5.35 -40.05 -8.93
C VAL A 227 5.13 -39.47 -7.52
N ILE A 228 4.16 -39.99 -6.77
CA ILE A 228 3.99 -39.85 -5.30
C ILE A 228 4.20 -41.26 -4.66
N PRO A 229 4.29 -41.40 -3.34
CA PRO A 229 5.49 -41.54 -2.48
C PRO A 229 5.67 -42.99 -1.96
N PRO A 230 6.49 -43.22 -0.91
CA PRO A 230 5.86 -43.83 0.26
C PRO A 230 6.27 -43.28 1.63
N VAL A 231 5.35 -43.59 2.54
CA VAL A 231 5.15 -43.32 3.97
C VAL A 231 6.15 -44.07 4.87
N SER A 232 6.44 -43.53 6.07
CA SER A 232 6.20 -44.19 7.39
C SER A 232 6.95 -43.47 8.54
N GLN A 233 6.21 -42.96 9.54
CA GLN A 233 5.95 -43.54 10.89
C GLN A 233 7.11 -43.31 11.89
N ARG A 234 6.95 -42.52 12.95
CA ARG A 234 6.41 -42.81 14.32
C ARG A 234 7.11 -41.77 15.25
N LYS A 235 6.71 -41.38 16.46
CA LYS A 235 5.56 -41.51 17.38
C LYS A 235 5.90 -40.61 18.60
N TYR A 236 4.87 -40.01 19.20
CA TYR A 236 4.65 -39.57 20.60
C TYR A 236 5.79 -39.01 21.47
N TYR A 237 5.52 -37.89 22.16
CA TYR A 237 5.35 -37.85 23.63
C TYR A 237 4.45 -36.65 24.06
N HIS A 238 3.67 -36.87 25.11
CA HIS A 238 2.80 -35.91 25.79
C HIS A 238 3.58 -34.96 26.72
N ASN A 239 3.00 -33.78 26.99
CA ASN A 239 2.43 -33.35 28.29
C ASN A 239 2.95 -32.03 28.92
N ILE A 240 1.97 -31.35 29.57
CA ILE A 240 2.05 -30.41 30.72
C ILE A 240 2.05 -28.88 30.44
N SER A 241 0.84 -28.32 30.58
CA SER A 241 0.36 -27.32 31.56
C SER A 241 1.17 -26.09 32.01
N SER A 242 0.37 -25.03 32.28
CA SER A 242 0.50 -23.88 33.21
C SER A 242 1.05 -22.55 32.68
N VAL A 243 0.27 -21.45 32.54
CA VAL A 243 -0.53 -20.53 33.42
C VAL A 243 0.29 -19.44 34.13
N PHE A 244 -0.24 -18.21 34.08
CA PHE A 244 -0.06 -17.00 34.92
C PHE A 244 1.04 -16.01 34.45
N TRP A 245 0.83 -14.68 34.38
CA TRP A 245 -0.23 -13.78 34.88
C TRP A 245 -0.67 -12.77 33.81
#